data_AF-A0A415H148-F1
#
_entry.id   AF-A0A415H148-F1
#
_cell.length_a   1.000
_cell.length_b   1.000
_cell.length_c   1.000
_cell.angle_alpha   90.00
_cell.angle_beta   90.00
_cell.angle_gamma   90.00
#
_symmetry.space_group_name_H-M   'P 1'
#
loop_
_entity.id
_entity.type
_entity.pdbx_description
1 polymer ?
#
loop_
_entity_poly.entity_id
_entity_poly.type
_entity_poly.pdbx_seq_one_letter_code
_entity_poly.pdbx_strand_id
1 'polypeptide(L)'
;MKKLFLGLLLSCSLLVINSVNVFADDTGCPQREVEDLNSIKNDEFEKIVETIVEFKTKFPEMSEEEIEIQIEKEKGISDIWNTLTPSEKKLVIRYPFAAIDVNKAKNIAIKQTESRFGENGLGNQSDAFRHGLWNAEMTILIGKDKAEMFATAHEDKDVSGVESDGYTKIEHRNMDLHNNEIGREMGRKNSSLGESEMGNLIYDEIMKVDSKFMWLHD
;
A
#
# COMPACT_ATOMS: atom_id res chain seq x y z
N MET A 1 66.47 -9.13 25.43
CA MET A 1 65.03 -8.94 25.15
C MET A 1 64.81 -7.59 24.51
N LYS A 2 64.22 -7.56 23.30
CA LYS A 2 63.26 -6.58 22.77
C LYS A 2 63.28 -6.66 21.24
N LYS A 3 62.19 -7.18 20.68
CA LYS A 3 61.87 -7.11 19.25
C LYS A 3 61.26 -5.73 18.97
N LEU A 4 61.74 -5.06 17.93
CA LEU A 4 61.08 -3.93 17.28
C LEU A 4 60.06 -4.48 16.26
N PHE A 5 58.89 -3.84 16.18
CA PHE A 5 58.03 -3.59 14.99
C PHE A 5 56.84 -2.77 15.52
N LEU A 6 56.82 -1.44 15.36
CA LEU A 6 56.38 -0.60 14.24
C LEU A 6 54.85 -0.49 14.07
N GLY A 7 54.32 0.65 14.55
CA GLY A 7 53.32 1.50 13.88
C GLY A 7 51.83 1.14 13.96
N LEU A 8 51.03 1.99 14.60
CA LEU A 8 49.87 2.63 13.96
C LEU A 8 49.41 3.86 14.79
N LEU A 9 49.05 4.92 14.07
CA LEU A 9 48.83 6.28 14.54
C LEU A 9 47.54 6.44 15.36
N LEU A 10 47.68 7.12 16.50
CA LEU A 10 46.63 7.72 17.30
C LEU A 10 46.37 9.16 16.80
N SER A 11 45.11 9.55 16.64
CA SER A 11 44.69 10.93 16.93
C SER A 11 43.18 11.02 17.18
N CYS A 12 42.81 11.13 18.46
CA CYS A 12 41.59 11.79 18.89
C CYS A 12 41.78 13.32 18.74
N SER A 13 40.72 14.06 18.40
CA SER A 13 40.24 15.25 19.14
C SER A 13 39.15 16.00 18.36
N LEU A 14 38.09 16.35 19.08
CA LEU A 14 36.92 17.16 18.72
C LEU A 14 37.25 18.55 18.16
N LEU A 15 36.37 19.09 17.30
CA LEU A 15 35.92 20.49 17.32
C LEU A 15 34.48 20.59 16.75
N VAL A 16 33.62 21.25 17.51
CA VAL A 16 32.22 21.65 17.20
C VAL A 16 32.24 22.96 16.38
N ILE A 17 31.04 23.41 15.95
CA ILE A 17 30.59 24.67 15.30
C ILE A 17 30.82 24.78 13.78
N ASN A 18 29.80 25.00 12.93
CA ASN A 18 28.64 25.88 13.05
C ASN A 18 27.34 25.29 12.49
N SER A 19 26.23 25.63 13.16
CA SER A 19 24.86 25.56 12.65
C SER A 19 24.72 26.45 11.40
N VAL A 20 24.50 25.84 10.25
CA VAL A 20 23.97 26.54 9.08
C VAL A 20 22.45 26.58 9.27
N ASN A 21 21.93 27.75 9.63
CA ASN A 21 20.52 28.05 9.45
C ASN A 21 20.26 28.03 7.94
N VAL A 22 19.79 26.89 7.44
CA VAL A 22 19.14 26.83 6.13
C VAL A 22 17.78 27.48 6.35
N PHE A 23 17.65 28.72 5.90
CA PHE A 23 16.34 29.30 5.66
C PHE A 23 15.71 28.48 4.54
N ALA A 24 14.69 27.68 4.89
CA ALA A 24 13.81 27.10 3.90
C ALA A 24 13.06 28.26 3.24
N ASP A 25 13.37 28.48 1.96
CA ASP A 25 12.57 29.30 1.08
C ASP A 25 11.29 28.51 0.75
N ASP A 26 10.15 29.07 1.16
CA ASP A 26 8.81 28.52 1.00
C ASP A 26 8.37 28.70 -0.45
N THR A 27 8.89 27.87 -1.36
CA THR A 27 8.33 27.67 -2.70
C THR A 27 8.39 26.18 -3.06
N GLY A 28 7.20 25.58 -3.23
CA GLY A 28 6.97 24.14 -3.05
C GLY A 28 7.57 23.16 -4.06
N CYS A 29 7.83 21.94 -3.56
CA CYS A 29 7.61 20.64 -4.23
C CYS A 29 7.89 19.48 -3.24
N PRO A 30 6.94 18.53 -3.08
CA PRO A 30 7.29 17.11 -3.23
C PRO A 30 6.31 16.33 -4.13
N GLN A 31 5.26 16.97 -4.66
CA GLN A 31 4.19 16.27 -5.38
C GLN A 31 4.68 15.65 -6.70
N ARG A 32 5.57 16.32 -7.44
CA ARG A 32 6.01 15.86 -8.76
C ARG A 32 6.86 14.58 -8.72
N GLU A 33 7.78 14.48 -7.76
CA GLU A 33 8.62 13.28 -7.61
C GLU A 33 7.82 12.06 -7.12
N VAL A 34 6.82 12.30 -6.24
CA VAL A 34 5.91 11.24 -5.77
C VAL A 34 4.97 10.79 -6.88
N GLU A 35 4.46 11.71 -7.70
CA GLU A 35 3.65 11.38 -8.89
C GLU A 35 4.44 10.54 -9.91
N ASP A 36 5.69 10.92 -10.20
CA ASP A 36 6.56 10.17 -11.12
C ASP A 36 6.86 8.75 -10.59
N LEU A 37 7.15 8.60 -9.30
CA LEU A 37 7.37 7.29 -8.67
C LEU A 37 6.12 6.39 -8.68
N ASN A 38 4.94 6.95 -8.42
CA ASN A 38 3.68 6.21 -8.46
C ASN A 38 3.32 5.80 -9.89
N SER A 39 3.61 6.65 -10.89
CA SER A 39 3.46 6.29 -12.30
C SER A 39 4.35 5.10 -12.66
N ILE A 40 5.64 5.14 -12.28
CA ILE A 40 6.58 4.05 -12.56
C ILE A 40 6.11 2.73 -11.93
N LYS A 41 5.70 2.75 -10.66
CA LYS A 41 5.20 1.55 -9.97
C LYS A 41 3.93 0.98 -10.60
N ASN A 42 3.06 1.84 -11.16
CA ASN A 42 1.88 1.39 -11.89
C ASN A 42 2.25 0.70 -13.19
N ASP A 43 3.14 1.30 -13.98
CA ASP A 43 3.64 0.71 -15.23
C ASP A 43 4.32 -0.64 -14.96
N GLU A 44 5.05 -0.77 -13.86
CA GLU A 44 5.65 -2.04 -13.43
C GLU A 44 4.60 -3.08 -13.05
N PHE A 45 3.55 -2.72 -12.31
CA PHE A 45 2.47 -3.64 -11.96
C PHE A 45 1.67 -4.09 -13.19
N GLU A 46 1.39 -3.18 -14.13
CA GLU A 46 0.72 -3.53 -15.39
C GLU A 46 1.53 -4.53 -16.22
N LYS A 47 2.86 -4.40 -16.26
CA LYS A 47 3.74 -5.41 -16.91
C LYS A 47 3.62 -6.79 -16.29
N ILE A 48 3.39 -6.91 -14.98
CA ILE A 48 3.13 -8.20 -14.32
C ILE A 48 1.84 -8.81 -14.87
N VAL A 49 0.79 -7.99 -14.95
CA VAL A 49 -0.52 -8.41 -15.45
C VAL A 49 -0.45 -8.80 -16.92
N GLU A 50 0.25 -8.04 -17.75
CA GLU A 50 0.51 -8.37 -19.16
C GLU A 50 1.23 -9.72 -19.28
N THR A 51 2.28 -9.93 -18.50
CA THR A 51 3.04 -11.19 -18.48
C THR A 51 2.15 -12.38 -18.10
N ILE A 52 1.29 -12.23 -17.09
CA ILE A 52 0.31 -13.25 -16.70
C ILE A 52 -0.65 -13.56 -17.87
N VAL A 53 -1.21 -12.53 -18.49
CA VAL A 53 -2.15 -12.69 -19.62
C VAL A 53 -1.47 -13.38 -20.79
N GLU A 54 -0.21 -13.06 -21.08
CA GLU A 54 0.58 -13.73 -22.10
C GLU A 54 0.76 -15.22 -21.81
N PHE A 55 1.15 -15.60 -20.58
CA PHE A 55 1.30 -17.01 -20.21
C PHE A 55 -0.02 -17.76 -20.33
N LYS A 56 -1.13 -17.19 -19.81
CA LYS A 56 -2.46 -17.81 -19.91
C LYS A 56 -2.94 -17.96 -21.35
N THR A 57 -2.57 -17.03 -22.22
CA THR A 57 -2.92 -17.07 -23.65
C THR A 57 -2.08 -18.09 -24.41
N LYS A 58 -0.76 -18.15 -24.14
CA LYS A 58 0.17 -19.07 -24.81
C LYS A 58 0.02 -20.51 -24.30
N PHE A 59 -0.35 -20.70 -23.03
CA PHE A 59 -0.41 -21.99 -22.35
C PHE A 59 -1.70 -22.12 -21.52
N PRO A 60 -2.86 -22.37 -22.16
CA PRO A 60 -4.17 -22.36 -21.48
C PRO A 60 -4.34 -23.47 -20.43
N GLU A 61 -3.58 -24.55 -20.52
CA GLU A 61 -3.61 -25.68 -19.57
C GLU A 61 -2.64 -25.50 -18.38
N MET A 62 -1.86 -24.41 -18.37
CA MET A 62 -0.89 -24.15 -17.30
C MET A 62 -1.60 -23.84 -15.99
N SER A 63 -1.18 -24.48 -14.90
CA SER A 63 -1.78 -24.23 -13.58
C SER A 63 -1.41 -22.86 -13.03
N GLU A 64 -2.16 -22.38 -12.03
CA GLU A 64 -1.85 -21.11 -11.35
C GLU A 64 -0.45 -21.16 -10.71
N GLU A 65 -0.07 -22.29 -10.11
CA GLU A 65 1.26 -22.50 -9.51
C GLU A 65 2.37 -22.51 -10.55
N GLU A 66 2.13 -23.10 -11.73
CA GLU A 66 3.11 -23.08 -12.82
C GLU A 66 3.32 -21.67 -13.35
N ILE A 67 2.25 -20.88 -13.49
CA ILE A 67 2.33 -19.47 -13.88
C ILE A 67 3.12 -18.66 -12.84
N GLU A 68 2.84 -18.83 -11.55
CA GLU A 68 3.58 -18.17 -10.46
C GLU A 68 5.09 -18.45 -10.56
N ILE A 69 5.48 -19.70 -10.77
CA ILE A 69 6.88 -20.11 -10.95
C ILE A 69 7.53 -19.43 -12.18
N GLN A 70 6.79 -19.19 -13.26
CA GLN A 70 7.33 -18.47 -14.42
C GLN A 70 7.54 -16.99 -14.12
N ILE A 71 6.58 -16.35 -13.44
CA ILE A 71 6.69 -14.93 -13.05
C ILE A 71 7.91 -14.70 -12.15
N GLU A 72 8.14 -15.59 -11.19
CA GLU A 72 9.28 -15.49 -10.26
C GLU A 72 10.65 -15.62 -10.96
N LYS A 73 10.68 -16.21 -12.15
CA LYS A 73 11.90 -16.31 -12.98
C LYS A 73 12.09 -15.09 -13.88
N GLU A 74 11.05 -14.29 -14.11
CA GLU A 74 11.10 -13.15 -15.01
C GLU A 74 11.89 -12.00 -14.37
N LYS A 75 12.94 -11.55 -15.07
CA LYS A 75 13.84 -10.53 -14.53
C LYS A 75 13.16 -9.16 -14.56
N GLY A 76 13.19 -8.45 -13.43
CA GLY A 76 12.65 -7.09 -13.32
C GLY A 76 11.18 -7.01 -12.89
N ILE A 77 10.49 -8.15 -12.75
CA ILE A 77 9.11 -8.23 -12.19
C ILE A 77 9.13 -8.56 -10.67
N SER A 78 10.25 -9.08 -10.19
CA SER A 78 10.49 -9.56 -8.82
C SER A 78 9.97 -8.62 -7.73
N ASP A 79 10.27 -7.33 -7.79
CA ASP A 79 10.22 -6.52 -6.58
C ASP A 79 8.79 -6.23 -6.14
N ILE A 80 7.91 -5.86 -7.07
CA ILE A 80 6.48 -5.69 -6.75
C ILE A 80 5.84 -7.05 -6.47
N TRP A 81 6.13 -8.07 -7.28
CA TRP A 81 5.57 -9.42 -7.09
C TRP A 81 5.86 -9.99 -5.70
N ASN A 82 7.07 -9.75 -5.18
CA ASN A 82 7.51 -10.24 -3.88
C ASN A 82 6.92 -9.46 -2.69
N THR A 83 6.32 -8.29 -2.92
CA THR A 83 5.58 -7.56 -1.87
C THR A 83 4.16 -8.09 -1.67
N LEU A 84 3.62 -8.84 -2.64
CA LEU A 84 2.29 -9.43 -2.54
C LEU A 84 2.30 -10.62 -1.57
N THR A 85 1.24 -10.74 -0.80
CA THR A 85 0.95 -11.96 -0.05
C THR A 85 0.75 -13.14 -1.01
N PRO A 86 0.99 -14.40 -0.56
CA PRO A 86 0.70 -15.58 -1.38
C PRO A 86 -0.76 -15.64 -1.84
N SER A 87 -1.69 -15.14 -1.03
CA SER A 87 -3.11 -15.07 -1.35
C SER A 87 -3.40 -14.02 -2.44
N GLU A 88 -2.75 -12.86 -2.39
CA GLU A 88 -2.85 -11.84 -3.46
C GLU A 88 -2.27 -12.36 -4.79
N LYS A 89 -1.10 -13.00 -4.79
CA LYS A 89 -0.48 -13.55 -6.02
C LYS A 89 -1.45 -14.45 -6.80
N LYS A 90 -2.13 -15.36 -6.10
CA LYS A 90 -3.15 -16.24 -6.70
C LYS A 90 -4.31 -15.45 -7.31
N LEU A 91 -4.78 -14.40 -6.63
CA LEU A 91 -5.86 -13.55 -7.15
C LEU A 91 -5.43 -12.73 -8.36
N VAL A 92 -4.19 -12.23 -8.39
CA VAL A 92 -3.65 -11.51 -9.57
C VAL A 92 -3.57 -12.45 -10.78
N ILE A 93 -3.14 -13.71 -10.58
CA ILE A 93 -3.11 -14.72 -11.65
C ILE A 93 -4.54 -15.07 -12.12
N ARG A 94 -5.47 -15.23 -11.18
CA ARG A 94 -6.85 -15.63 -11.48
C ARG A 94 -7.65 -14.51 -12.17
N TYR A 95 -7.51 -13.28 -11.69
CA TYR A 95 -8.26 -12.11 -12.12
C TYR A 95 -7.34 -10.93 -12.52
N PRO A 96 -6.51 -11.08 -13.58
CA PRO A 96 -5.49 -10.10 -13.95
C PRO A 96 -6.05 -8.69 -14.17
N PHE A 97 -7.17 -8.55 -14.89
CA PHE A 97 -7.79 -7.25 -15.13
C PHE A 97 -8.37 -6.62 -13.87
N ALA A 98 -8.96 -7.43 -12.98
CA ALA A 98 -9.46 -6.92 -11.70
C ALA A 98 -8.29 -6.44 -10.82
N ALA A 99 -7.12 -7.08 -10.90
CA ALA A 99 -5.94 -6.66 -10.17
C ALA A 99 -5.45 -5.26 -10.58
N ILE A 100 -5.56 -4.90 -11.86
CA ILE A 100 -5.27 -3.52 -12.33
C ILE A 100 -6.19 -2.53 -11.62
N ASP A 101 -7.49 -2.81 -11.57
CA ASP A 101 -8.48 -1.96 -10.90
C ASP A 101 -8.26 -1.90 -9.38
N VAL A 102 -7.81 -2.99 -8.73
CA VAL A 102 -7.42 -3.00 -7.31
C VAL A 102 -6.24 -2.05 -7.07
N ASN A 103 -5.22 -2.09 -7.93
CA ASN A 103 -4.07 -1.20 -7.84
C ASN A 103 -4.45 0.26 -8.11
N LYS A 104 -5.35 0.51 -9.07
CA LYS A 104 -5.93 1.83 -9.31
C LYS A 104 -6.67 2.37 -8.08
N ALA A 105 -7.55 1.58 -7.49
CA ALA A 105 -8.29 1.94 -6.27
C ALA A 105 -7.34 2.27 -5.11
N LYS A 106 -6.26 1.50 -4.93
CA LYS A 106 -5.23 1.74 -3.92
C LYS A 106 -4.59 3.11 -4.09
N ASN A 107 -4.23 3.49 -5.32
CA ASN A 107 -3.61 4.78 -5.60
C ASN A 107 -4.57 5.95 -5.36
N ILE A 108 -5.85 5.80 -5.71
CA ILE A 108 -6.89 6.79 -5.39
C ILE A 108 -6.96 7.00 -3.88
N ALA A 109 -7.00 5.90 -3.11
CA ALA A 109 -7.07 5.95 -1.67
C ALA A 109 -5.85 6.63 -1.04
N ILE A 110 -4.63 6.26 -1.43
CA ILE A 110 -3.39 6.88 -0.94
C ILE A 110 -3.38 8.39 -1.22
N LYS A 111 -3.62 8.78 -2.49
CA LYS A 111 -3.60 10.19 -2.89
C LYS A 111 -4.61 11.02 -2.11
N GLN A 112 -5.84 10.51 -1.93
CA GLN A 112 -6.86 11.23 -1.18
C GLN A 112 -6.59 11.24 0.32
N THR A 113 -5.94 10.21 0.87
CA THR A 113 -5.52 10.17 2.28
C THR A 113 -4.51 11.27 2.54
N GLU A 114 -3.42 11.30 1.77
CA GLU A 114 -2.36 12.31 1.88
C GLU A 114 -2.93 13.73 1.67
N SER A 115 -3.82 13.92 0.70
CA SER A 115 -4.44 15.22 0.44
C SER A 115 -5.32 15.74 1.58
N ARG A 116 -5.92 14.87 2.40
CA ARG A 116 -6.89 15.24 3.44
C ARG A 116 -6.29 15.27 4.84
N PHE A 117 -5.37 14.35 5.12
CA PHE A 117 -4.76 14.19 6.44
C PHE A 117 -3.34 14.75 6.49
N GLY A 118 -2.70 15.00 5.33
CA GLY A 118 -1.30 15.43 5.26
C GLY A 118 -0.31 14.29 5.55
N GLU A 119 -0.81 13.09 5.81
CA GLU A 119 -0.03 11.90 6.14
C GLU A 119 -0.73 10.64 5.63
N ASN A 120 0.00 9.53 5.71
CA ASN A 120 -0.48 8.19 5.42
C ASN A 120 -0.12 7.28 6.60
N GLY A 121 -0.82 7.48 7.72
CA GLY A 121 -0.54 6.88 9.02
C GLY A 121 -0.91 5.40 9.12
N LEU A 122 -0.43 4.79 10.20
CA LEU A 122 -0.74 3.41 10.60
C LEU A 122 -1.63 3.49 11.85
N GLY A 123 -2.74 2.76 11.89
CA GLY A 123 -3.61 2.65 13.06
C GLY A 123 -4.47 3.88 13.38
N ASN A 124 -4.36 4.98 12.64
CA ASN A 124 -5.05 6.24 12.94
C ASN A 124 -6.21 6.54 11.97
N GLN A 125 -6.81 7.73 12.10
CA GLN A 125 -7.94 8.14 11.25
C GLN A 125 -7.61 8.16 9.75
N SER A 126 -6.36 8.49 9.39
CA SER A 126 -5.93 8.45 7.98
C SER A 126 -5.87 7.02 7.45
N ASP A 127 -5.53 6.05 8.29
CA ASP A 127 -5.54 4.62 7.97
C ASP A 127 -6.96 4.11 7.75
N ALA A 128 -7.86 4.43 8.68
CA ALA A 128 -9.27 4.10 8.57
C ALA A 128 -9.89 4.67 7.27
N PHE A 129 -9.53 5.91 6.91
CA PHE A 129 -9.94 6.55 5.66
C PHE A 129 -9.40 5.81 4.45
N ARG A 130 -8.11 5.49 4.45
CA ARG A 130 -7.44 4.78 3.36
C ARG A 130 -8.09 3.43 3.07
N HIS A 131 -8.32 2.62 4.11
CA HIS A 131 -8.96 1.31 3.98
C HIS A 131 -10.41 1.41 3.52
N GLY A 132 -11.16 2.36 4.09
CA GLY A 132 -12.54 2.64 3.68
C GLY A 132 -12.65 3.03 2.22
N LEU A 133 -11.85 4.01 1.78
CA LEU A 133 -11.89 4.51 0.41
C LEU A 133 -11.37 3.47 -0.58
N TRP A 134 -10.30 2.75 -0.26
CA TRP A 134 -9.81 1.68 -1.12
C TRP A 134 -10.88 0.62 -1.38
N ASN A 135 -11.60 0.19 -0.34
CA ASN A 135 -12.66 -0.80 -0.47
C ASN A 135 -13.92 -0.28 -1.19
N ALA A 136 -14.24 1.00 -1.02
CA ALA A 136 -15.34 1.63 -1.74
C ALA A 136 -15.04 1.70 -3.25
N GLU A 137 -13.85 2.17 -3.63
CA GLU A 137 -13.40 2.26 -5.03
C GLU A 137 -13.28 0.87 -5.66
N MET A 138 -12.69 -0.10 -4.96
CA MET A 138 -12.68 -1.50 -5.44
C MET A 138 -14.11 -2.02 -5.68
N THR A 139 -15.04 -1.73 -4.77
CA THR A 139 -16.42 -2.19 -4.94
C THR A 139 -17.09 -1.59 -6.17
N ILE A 140 -16.81 -0.33 -6.49
CA ILE A 140 -17.31 0.35 -7.69
C ILE A 140 -16.72 -0.28 -8.96
N LEU A 141 -15.41 -0.53 -8.97
CA LEU A 141 -14.70 -0.99 -10.18
C LEU A 141 -14.93 -2.48 -10.47
N ILE A 142 -14.82 -3.35 -9.45
CA ILE A 142 -14.76 -4.80 -9.65
C ILE A 142 -15.88 -5.59 -8.97
N GLY A 143 -16.78 -4.88 -8.27
CA GLY A 143 -17.89 -5.44 -7.51
C GLY A 143 -17.50 -5.90 -6.10
N LYS A 144 -18.47 -5.94 -5.19
CA LYS A 144 -18.28 -6.23 -3.76
C LYS A 144 -17.54 -7.54 -3.51
N ASP A 145 -17.95 -8.63 -4.16
CA ASP A 145 -17.41 -9.96 -3.89
C ASP A 145 -15.90 -10.04 -4.21
N LYS A 146 -15.48 -9.48 -5.35
CA LYS A 146 -14.04 -9.44 -5.69
C LYS A 146 -13.27 -8.47 -4.80
N ALA A 147 -13.86 -7.32 -4.48
CA ALA A 147 -13.26 -6.38 -3.54
C ALA A 147 -12.98 -7.03 -2.18
N GLU A 148 -13.93 -7.82 -1.66
CA GLU A 148 -13.75 -8.58 -0.42
C GLU A 148 -12.63 -9.63 -0.54
N MET A 149 -12.57 -10.37 -1.64
CA MET A 149 -11.50 -11.35 -1.88
C MET A 149 -10.11 -10.70 -1.85
N PHE A 150 -9.92 -9.60 -2.59
CA PHE A 150 -8.64 -8.90 -2.67
C PHE A 150 -8.27 -8.22 -1.35
N ALA A 151 -9.21 -7.52 -0.70
CA ALA A 151 -8.97 -6.88 0.59
C ALA A 151 -8.64 -7.91 1.68
N THR A 152 -9.35 -9.04 1.73
CA THR A 152 -9.07 -10.09 2.72
C THR A 152 -7.72 -10.76 2.47
N ALA A 153 -7.33 -10.95 1.20
CA ALA A 153 -6.01 -11.45 0.85
C ALA A 153 -4.89 -10.48 1.27
N HIS A 154 -5.13 -9.16 1.16
CA HIS A 154 -4.19 -8.14 1.63
C HIS A 154 -3.93 -8.21 3.14
N GLU A 155 -4.95 -8.58 3.92
CA GLU A 155 -4.84 -8.75 5.36
C GLU A 155 -4.30 -10.13 5.78
N ASP A 156 -3.96 -11.01 4.84
CA ASP A 156 -3.37 -12.34 5.09
C ASP A 156 -1.86 -12.27 5.35
N LYS A 157 -1.48 -11.36 6.25
CA LYS A 157 -0.10 -11.13 6.70
C LYS A 157 0.16 -11.82 8.04
N ASP A 158 1.43 -11.95 8.40
CA ASP A 158 1.81 -12.44 9.73
C ASP A 158 1.31 -11.46 10.81
N VAL A 159 0.45 -11.96 11.69
CA VAL A 159 -0.14 -11.21 12.81
C VAL A 159 0.63 -11.37 14.12
N SER A 160 1.83 -11.93 14.09
CA SER A 160 2.67 -12.06 15.26
C SER A 160 3.40 -10.75 15.61
N GLY A 161 3.35 -10.37 16.88
CA GLY A 161 4.08 -9.21 17.40
C GLY A 161 3.27 -7.91 17.48
N VAL A 162 4.02 -6.80 17.52
CA VAL A 162 3.54 -5.43 17.77
C VAL A 162 4.10 -4.53 16.67
N GLU A 163 3.28 -3.62 16.17
CA GLU A 163 3.68 -2.60 15.19
C GLU A 163 4.38 -1.41 15.87
N SER A 164 4.92 -0.48 15.06
CA SER A 164 5.69 0.67 15.55
C SER A 164 4.91 1.64 16.42
N ASP A 165 3.58 1.62 16.36
CA ASP A 165 2.66 2.43 17.15
C ASP A 165 2.34 1.82 18.52
N GLY A 166 2.84 0.62 18.81
CA GLY A 166 2.65 -0.08 20.09
C GLY A 166 1.40 -0.97 20.14
N TYR A 167 0.61 -1.05 19.07
CA TYR A 167 -0.54 -1.96 18.97
C TYR A 167 -0.13 -3.28 18.33
N THR A 168 -0.83 -4.35 18.70
CA THR A 168 -0.56 -5.68 18.14
C THR A 168 -0.97 -5.75 16.67
N LYS A 169 -0.27 -6.55 15.88
CA LYS A 169 -0.63 -6.74 14.46
C LYS A 169 -2.04 -7.31 14.26
N ILE A 170 -2.54 -8.06 15.25
CA ILE A 170 -3.92 -8.57 15.23
C ILE A 170 -4.95 -7.46 15.48
N GLU A 171 -4.64 -6.44 16.27
CA GLU A 171 -5.49 -5.26 16.43
C GLU A 171 -5.59 -4.47 15.13
N HIS A 172 -4.45 -4.22 14.46
CA HIS A 172 -4.40 -3.63 13.11
C HIS A 172 -5.24 -4.42 12.12
N ARG A 173 -4.99 -5.72 12.00
CA ARG A 173 -5.77 -6.58 11.08
C ARG A 173 -7.27 -6.52 11.35
N ASN A 174 -7.70 -6.50 12.61
CA ASN A 174 -9.11 -6.45 12.96
C ASN A 174 -9.73 -5.09 12.61
N MET A 175 -9.00 -4.00 12.83
CA MET A 175 -9.38 -2.66 12.40
C MET A 175 -9.53 -2.61 10.88
N ASP A 176 -8.53 -3.09 10.14
CA ASP A 176 -8.51 -3.10 8.68
C ASP A 176 -9.66 -3.91 8.10
N LEU A 177 -9.88 -5.14 8.57
CA LEU A 177 -11.00 -5.98 8.13
C LEU A 177 -12.36 -5.32 8.35
N HIS A 178 -12.55 -4.65 9.49
CA HIS A 178 -13.78 -3.91 9.78
C HIS A 178 -13.96 -2.71 8.84
N ASN A 179 -12.94 -1.85 8.73
CA ASN A 179 -12.97 -0.67 7.87
C ASN A 179 -13.14 -1.04 6.40
N ASN A 180 -12.53 -2.16 5.97
CA ASN A 180 -12.68 -2.74 4.64
C ASN A 180 -14.16 -3.07 4.36
N GLU A 181 -14.88 -3.72 5.28
CA GLU A 181 -16.31 -4.03 5.09
C GLU A 181 -17.20 -2.79 5.04
N ILE A 182 -16.96 -1.81 5.92
CA ILE A 182 -17.70 -0.54 5.90
C ILE A 182 -17.48 0.18 4.56
N GLY A 183 -16.23 0.25 4.10
CA GLY A 183 -15.88 0.81 2.79
C GLY A 183 -16.61 0.13 1.63
N ARG A 184 -16.61 -1.21 1.59
CA ARG A 184 -17.34 -1.95 0.56
C ARG A 184 -18.83 -1.65 0.56
N GLU A 185 -19.44 -1.59 1.75
CA GLU A 185 -20.87 -1.32 1.87
C GLU A 185 -21.22 0.12 1.43
N MET A 186 -20.34 1.09 1.71
CA MET A 186 -20.50 2.47 1.24
C MET A 186 -20.34 2.56 -0.29
N GLY A 187 -19.32 1.89 -0.86
CA GLY A 187 -19.13 1.79 -2.31
C GLY A 187 -20.33 1.18 -3.02
N ARG A 188 -20.88 0.09 -2.48
CA ARG A 188 -22.07 -0.58 -3.02
C ARG A 188 -23.31 0.31 -3.00
N LYS A 189 -23.53 1.06 -1.92
CA LYS A 189 -24.71 1.94 -1.76
C LYS A 189 -24.63 3.19 -2.64
N ASN A 190 -23.43 3.62 -3.00
CA ASN A 190 -23.20 4.91 -3.67
C ASN A 190 -22.38 4.71 -4.96
N SER A 191 -22.70 3.66 -5.73
CA SER A 191 -21.90 3.23 -6.88
C SER A 191 -21.86 4.21 -8.07
N SER A 192 -22.67 5.27 -8.04
CA SER A 192 -22.68 6.33 -9.04
C SER A 192 -21.78 7.52 -8.71
N LEU A 193 -21.18 7.56 -7.51
CA LEU A 193 -20.31 8.67 -7.11
C LEU A 193 -18.96 8.60 -7.82
N GLY A 194 -18.41 9.77 -8.15
CA GLY A 194 -17.02 9.88 -8.57
C GLY A 194 -16.04 9.75 -7.40
N GLU A 195 -14.76 9.54 -7.72
CA GLU A 195 -13.69 9.30 -6.74
C GLU A 195 -13.64 10.37 -5.63
N SER A 196 -13.75 11.66 -5.99
CA SER A 196 -13.72 12.76 -5.01
C SER A 196 -14.97 12.79 -4.13
N GLU A 197 -16.13 12.47 -4.68
CA GLU A 197 -17.40 12.45 -3.94
C GLU A 197 -17.44 11.27 -2.98
N MET A 198 -16.95 10.09 -3.40
CA MET A 198 -16.79 8.94 -2.51
C MET A 198 -15.80 9.24 -1.38
N GLY A 199 -14.68 9.89 -1.70
CA GLY A 199 -13.74 10.35 -0.69
C GLY A 199 -14.35 11.35 0.29
N ASN A 200 -15.17 12.30 -0.17
CA ASN A 200 -15.89 13.22 0.74
C ASN A 200 -16.84 12.45 1.66
N LEU A 201 -17.62 11.52 1.10
CA LEU A 201 -18.58 10.72 1.85
C LEU A 201 -17.92 9.91 2.98
N ILE A 202 -16.76 9.29 2.70
CA ILE A 202 -16.02 8.49 3.69
C ILE A 202 -15.35 9.39 4.73
N TYR A 203 -14.77 10.52 4.30
CA TYR A 203 -14.19 11.50 5.22
C TYR A 203 -15.24 12.04 6.21
N ASP A 204 -16.42 12.42 5.70
CA ASP A 204 -17.52 12.91 6.52
C ASP A 204 -18.05 11.85 7.49
N GLU A 205 -18.01 10.56 7.12
CA GLU A 205 -18.35 9.47 8.05
C GLU A 205 -17.31 9.32 9.16
N ILE A 206 -16.02 9.44 8.84
CA ILE A 206 -14.91 9.36 9.82
C ILE A 206 -14.96 10.50 10.83
N MET A 207 -15.36 11.69 10.41
CA MET A 207 -15.43 12.88 11.27
C MET A 207 -16.64 12.88 12.22
N LYS A 208 -17.52 11.87 12.17
CA LYS A 208 -18.65 11.74 13.11
C LYS A 208 -18.17 11.27 14.47
N VAL A 209 -18.80 11.80 15.52
CA VAL A 209 -18.60 11.36 16.91
C VAL A 209 -18.94 9.88 17.08
N ASP A 210 -19.93 9.39 16.35
CA ASP A 210 -20.38 7.99 16.31
C ASP A 210 -20.00 7.29 14.99
N SER A 211 -18.80 7.59 14.48
CA SER A 211 -18.26 6.99 13.25
C SER A 211 -18.40 5.47 13.25
N LYS A 212 -18.75 4.91 12.09
CA LYS A 212 -18.73 3.46 11.87
C LYS A 212 -17.33 2.92 11.65
N PHE A 213 -16.38 3.77 11.24
CA PHE A 213 -14.98 3.39 11.10
C PHE A 213 -14.30 3.36 12.47
N MET A 214 -13.28 2.52 12.60
CA MET A 214 -12.49 2.40 13.82
C MET A 214 -11.03 2.76 13.53
N TRP A 215 -10.36 3.30 14.54
CA TRP A 215 -8.92 3.50 14.56
C TRP A 215 -8.40 3.16 15.97
N LEU A 216 -7.13 2.81 16.07
CA LEU A 216 -6.49 2.39 17.31
C LEU A 216 -6.03 3.57 18.15
N HIS A 217 -5.60 4.66 17.51
CA HIS A 217 -5.16 5.88 18.19
C HIS A 217 -5.40 7.13 17.33
N ASP A 218 -5.39 8.28 17.99
CA ASP A 218 -5.48 9.58 17.32
C ASP A 218 -4.18 9.93 16.58
#